data_AF-A0A537DJJ7-F1
#
_entry.id   AF-A0A537DJJ7-F1
#
_cell.length_a   1.000
_cell.length_b   1.000
_cell.length_c   1.000
_cell.angle_alpha   90.00
_cell.angle_beta   90.00
_cell.angle_gamma   90.00
#
_symmetry.space_group_name_H-M   'P 1'
#
loop_
_entity.id
_entity.type
_entity.pdbx_description
1 polymer ?
#
loop_
_entity_poly.entity_id
_entity_poly.type
_entity_poly.pdbx_seq_one_letter_code
_entity_poly.pdbx_strand_id
1 'polypeptide(L)'
;MAWYEKHLSVKPEQKGSTTAMFQWREEEHPEQFGQTVWAIFPYDTKYFDPGSSQFMINFRVSNLKEVLDQLRKEGVRVDDKIEEYDYGKFGWIMDPEGNRIELWEPTRISPHP
;
A
#
# COMPACT_ATOMS: atom_id res chain seq x y z
N MET A 1 -0.54 2.56 -12.68
CA MET A 1 -0.44 1.15 -12.25
C MET A 1 0.99 0.64 -12.29
N ALA A 2 1.72 0.77 -13.41
CA ALA A 2 3.09 0.25 -13.54
C ALA A 2 4.06 0.68 -12.41
N TRP A 3 3.93 1.91 -11.88
CA TRP A 3 4.70 2.37 -10.73
C TRP A 3 4.43 1.53 -9.47
N TYR A 4 3.15 1.30 -9.15
CA TYR A 4 2.73 0.49 -8.00
C TYR A 4 3.13 -0.98 -8.13
N GLU A 5 3.04 -1.53 -9.34
CA GLU A 5 3.51 -2.90 -9.62
C GLU A 5 5.02 -3.02 -9.39
N LYS A 6 5.81 -2.06 -9.91
CA LYS A 6 7.27 -2.06 -9.79
C LYS A 6 7.74 -1.88 -8.33
N HIS A 7 7.18 -0.90 -7.64
CA HIS A 7 7.72 -0.44 -6.35
C HIS A 7 7.07 -1.10 -5.14
N LEU A 8 5.78 -1.45 -5.24
CA LEU A 8 4.98 -1.95 -4.11
C LEU A 8 4.40 -3.34 -4.37
N SER A 9 4.74 -3.99 -5.49
CA SER A 9 4.23 -5.31 -5.86
C SER A 9 2.70 -5.39 -5.93
N VAL A 10 2.01 -4.26 -6.13
CA VAL A 10 0.56 -4.24 -6.40
C VAL A 10 0.37 -4.74 -7.83
N LYS A 11 0.06 -6.03 -7.98
CA LYS A 11 0.00 -6.68 -9.29
C LYS A 11 -1.37 -6.48 -9.93
N PRO A 12 -1.44 -5.96 -11.16
CA PRO A 12 -2.72 -5.84 -11.84
C PRO A 12 -3.26 -7.23 -12.25
N GLU A 13 -4.59 -7.34 -12.35
CA GLU A 13 -5.25 -8.59 -12.79
C GLU A 13 -4.77 -9.07 -14.16
N GLN A 14 -4.44 -8.11 -15.02
CA GLN A 14 -3.89 -8.34 -16.35
C GLN A 14 -2.95 -7.20 -16.72
N LYS A 15 -1.98 -7.48 -17.61
CA LYS A 15 -1.05 -6.46 -18.10
C LYS A 15 -1.83 -5.28 -18.71
N GLY A 16 -1.57 -4.07 -18.21
CA GLY A 16 -2.26 -2.86 -18.65
C GLY A 16 -3.57 -2.54 -17.91
N SER A 17 -4.01 -3.38 -16.96
CA SER A 17 -5.13 -3.05 -16.07
C SER A 17 -4.76 -1.88 -15.14
N THR A 18 -5.78 -1.11 -14.73
CA THR A 18 -5.67 -0.11 -13.66
C THR A 18 -6.15 -0.63 -12.31
N THR A 19 -6.52 -1.91 -12.24
CA THR A 19 -7.02 -2.58 -11.04
C THR A 19 -6.14 -3.75 -10.60
N ALA A 20 -6.10 -3.99 -9.30
CA ALA A 20 -5.54 -5.16 -8.65
C ALA A 20 -6.53 -5.72 -7.63
N MET A 21 -6.53 -7.04 -7.43
CA MET A 21 -7.35 -7.69 -6.41
C MET A 21 -6.48 -8.35 -5.35
N PHE A 22 -6.66 -7.92 -4.11
CA PHE A 22 -6.08 -8.60 -2.95
C PHE A 22 -7.07 -9.64 -2.45
N GLN A 23 -6.76 -10.92 -2.70
CA GLN A 23 -7.55 -12.03 -2.18
C GLN A 23 -7.22 -12.31 -0.72
N TRP A 24 -8.25 -12.58 0.07
CA TRP A 24 -8.13 -12.94 1.49
C TRP A 24 -9.17 -14.01 1.84
N ARG A 25 -9.01 -14.66 2.99
CA ARG A 25 -9.95 -15.68 3.49
C ARG A 25 -10.78 -15.09 4.62
N GLU A 26 -12.05 -15.45 4.67
CA GLU A 26 -12.87 -15.12 5.83
C GLU A 26 -12.38 -15.87 7.06
N GLU A 27 -12.36 -15.19 8.20
CA GLU A 27 -11.83 -15.75 9.45
C GLU A 27 -12.71 -16.90 9.98
N GLU A 28 -14.04 -16.69 10.00
CA GLU A 28 -15.02 -17.67 10.47
C GLU A 28 -15.26 -18.81 9.46
N HIS A 29 -14.97 -18.57 8.18
CA HIS A 29 -15.19 -19.50 7.06
C HIS A 29 -13.97 -19.56 6.11
N PRO A 30 -12.86 -20.21 6.51
CA PRO A 30 -11.59 -20.16 5.77
C PRO A 30 -11.64 -20.71 4.34
N GLU A 31 -12.65 -21.50 4.00
CA GLU A 31 -12.92 -21.98 2.64
C GLU A 31 -13.49 -20.89 1.72
N GLN A 32 -14.06 -19.84 2.29
CA GLN A 32 -14.61 -18.70 1.56
C GLN A 32 -13.52 -17.65 1.31
N PHE A 33 -13.59 -17.03 0.13
CA PHE A 33 -12.63 -16.04 -0.32
C PHE A 33 -13.32 -14.69 -0.47
N GLY A 34 -12.74 -13.69 0.17
CA GLY A 34 -13.04 -12.28 -0.05
C GLY A 34 -12.01 -11.63 -0.97
N GLN A 35 -12.34 -10.44 -1.45
CA GLN A 35 -11.45 -9.64 -2.27
C GLN A 35 -11.53 -8.17 -1.89
N THR A 36 -10.38 -7.52 -1.85
CA THR A 36 -10.27 -6.06 -1.78
C THR A 36 -9.79 -5.56 -3.13
N VAL A 37 -10.60 -4.71 -3.77
CA VAL A 37 -10.27 -4.11 -5.06
C VAL A 37 -9.46 -2.84 -4.83
N TRP A 38 -8.32 -2.76 -5.49
CA TRP A 38 -7.48 -1.58 -5.56
C TRP A 38 -7.49 -1.04 -6.98
N ALA A 39 -7.79 0.25 -7.17
CA ALA A 39 -8.01 0.83 -8.49
C ALA A 39 -7.47 2.25 -8.60
N ILE A 40 -6.84 2.54 -9.74
CA ILE A 40 -6.46 3.90 -10.14
C ILE A 40 -7.46 4.40 -11.17
N PHE A 41 -7.89 5.65 -11.01
CA PHE A 41 -8.78 6.32 -11.94
C PHE A 41 -8.03 7.42 -12.71
N PRO A 42 -8.53 7.81 -13.90
CA PRO A 42 -8.05 9.01 -14.59
C PRO A 42 -8.11 10.24 -13.68
N TYR A 43 -7.15 11.16 -13.84
CA TYR A 43 -7.06 12.38 -13.03
C TYR A 43 -8.30 13.27 -13.13
N ASP A 44 -9.00 13.23 -14.27
CA ASP A 44 -10.23 13.98 -14.56
C ASP A 44 -11.52 13.19 -14.24
N THR A 45 -11.40 12.09 -13.50
CA THR A 45 -12.56 11.31 -13.09
C THR A 45 -13.52 12.15 -12.23
N LYS A 46 -14.82 12.00 -12.50
CA LYS A 46 -15.89 12.55 -11.67
C LYS A 46 -16.44 11.52 -10.68
N TYR A 47 -15.87 10.32 -10.67
CA TYR A 47 -16.36 9.21 -9.85
C TYR A 47 -16.32 9.51 -8.34
N PHE A 48 -15.43 10.41 -7.93
CA PHE A 48 -15.28 10.81 -6.54
C PHE A 48 -16.06 12.08 -6.17
N ASP A 49 -16.79 12.73 -7.09
CA ASP A 49 -17.45 14.03 -6.85
C ASP A 49 -18.38 13.98 -5.62
N PRO A 50 -18.34 14.99 -4.72
CA PRO A 50 -17.55 16.24 -4.78
C PRO A 50 -16.13 16.13 -4.16
N GLY A 51 -15.42 15.03 -4.39
CA GLY A 51 -14.34 14.45 -3.58
C GLY A 51 -13.25 15.39 -3.05
N SER A 52 -12.89 15.17 -1.78
CA SER A 52 -11.85 15.89 -1.03
C SER A 52 -10.96 14.95 -0.22
N SER A 53 -10.84 13.69 -0.66
CA SER A 53 -10.29 12.56 0.10
C SER A 53 -9.04 12.88 0.92
N GLN A 54 -9.14 12.68 2.23
CA GLN A 54 -8.05 12.79 3.22
C GLN A 54 -7.78 11.43 3.90
N PHE A 55 -7.68 10.39 3.09
CA PHE A 55 -7.27 9.08 3.57
C PHE A 55 -5.90 8.71 2.97
N MET A 56 -5.24 7.77 3.61
CA MET A 56 -3.96 7.24 3.20
C MET A 56 -4.05 5.71 3.18
N ILE A 57 -3.31 5.09 2.27
CA ILE A 57 -3.18 3.63 2.23
C ILE A 57 -1.95 3.24 3.04
N ASN A 58 -2.13 2.24 3.92
CA ASN A 58 -1.06 1.63 4.68
C ASN A 58 -0.77 0.23 4.10
N PHE A 59 0.49 -0.04 3.74
CA PHE A 59 0.95 -1.36 3.30
C PHE A 59 1.86 -2.00 4.35
N ARG A 60 1.58 -3.26 4.66
CA ARG A 60 2.47 -4.08 5.48
C ARG A 60 3.72 -4.47 4.69
N VAL A 61 4.89 -4.29 5.30
CA VAL A 61 6.20 -4.71 4.76
C VAL A 61 6.92 -5.61 5.76
N SER A 62 7.81 -6.47 5.27
CA SER A 62 8.57 -7.41 6.11
C SER A 62 9.83 -6.80 6.72
N ASN A 63 10.41 -5.79 6.07
CA ASN A 63 11.61 -5.07 6.51
C ASN A 63 11.52 -3.63 6.01
N LEU A 64 11.07 -2.71 6.87
CA LEU A 64 10.83 -1.31 6.49
C LEU A 64 12.12 -0.65 6.01
N LYS A 65 13.23 -0.83 6.73
CA LYS A 65 14.49 -0.16 6.39
C LYS A 65 14.99 -0.56 5.00
N GLU A 66 14.98 -1.86 4.70
CA GLU A 66 15.43 -2.37 3.41
C GLU A 66 14.54 -1.88 2.26
N VAL A 67 13.22 -1.89 2.47
CA VAL A 67 12.26 -1.36 1.49
C VAL A 67 12.50 0.12 1.25
N LEU A 68 12.61 0.95 2.29
CA LEU A 68 12.86 2.39 2.14
C LEU A 68 14.20 2.66 1.44
N ASP A 69 15.26 1.92 1.77
CA ASP A 69 16.57 2.06 1.14
C ASP A 69 16.53 1.68 -0.35
N GLN A 70 15.79 0.62 -0.71
CA GLN A 70 15.59 0.24 -2.10
C GLN A 70 14.78 1.30 -2.86
N LEU A 71 13.67 1.76 -2.31
CA LEU A 71 12.81 2.76 -2.93
C LEU A 71 13.57 4.07 -3.18
N ARG A 72 14.43 4.51 -2.24
CA ARG A 72 15.32 5.66 -2.46
C ARG A 72 16.26 5.45 -3.64
N LYS A 73 16.90 4.27 -3.76
CA LYS A 73 17.78 3.94 -4.90
C LYS A 73 17.04 3.92 -6.23
N GLU A 74 15.76 3.57 -6.21
CA GLU A 74 14.91 3.54 -7.39
C GLU A 74 14.31 4.92 -7.75
N GLY A 75 14.63 5.96 -6.98
CA GLY A 75 14.20 7.33 -7.23
C GLY A 75 12.83 7.69 -6.66
N VAL A 76 12.25 6.85 -5.80
CA VAL A 76 11.01 7.17 -5.09
C VAL A 76 11.29 8.23 -4.02
N ARG A 77 10.39 9.19 -3.87
CA ARG A 77 10.47 10.18 -2.80
C ARG A 77 10.08 9.51 -1.48
N VAL A 78 11.06 9.39 -0.59
CA VAL A 78 10.91 8.76 0.73
C VAL A 78 11.04 9.83 1.82
N ASP A 79 10.17 9.78 2.82
CA ASP A 79 10.29 10.60 4.02
C ASP A 79 11.49 10.12 4.86
N ASP A 80 12.27 11.05 5.42
CA ASP A 80 13.39 10.70 6.30
C ASP A 80 12.91 10.19 7.66
N LYS A 81 11.67 10.50 8.02
CA LYS A 81 11.07 10.09 9.29
C LYS A 81 10.78 8.59 9.30
N ILE A 82 11.21 7.95 10.37
CA ILE A 82 10.75 6.64 10.81
C ILE A 82 10.20 6.79 12.22
N GLU A 83 9.02 6.24 12.46
CA GLU A 83 8.44 6.14 13.80
C GLU A 83 8.49 4.68 14.27
N GLU A 84 8.88 4.46 15.52
CA GLU A 84 8.90 3.13 16.13
C GLU A 84 7.99 3.10 17.35
N TYR A 85 7.14 2.09 17.41
CA TYR A 85 6.18 1.81 18.48
C TYR A 85 6.29 0.35 18.90
N ASP A 86 5.68 0.00 20.04
CA ASP A 86 5.66 -1.38 20.56
C ASP A 86 5.01 -2.40 19.60
N TYR A 87 4.19 -1.93 18.65
CA TYR A 87 3.51 -2.74 17.63
C TYR A 87 4.13 -2.67 16.24
N GLY A 88 5.23 -1.95 16.05
CA GLY A 88 5.96 -1.91 14.78
C GLY A 88 6.55 -0.57 14.40
N LYS A 89 7.07 -0.51 13.18
CA LYS A 89 7.73 0.67 12.61
C LYS A 89 6.94 1.23 11.44
N PHE A 90 6.95 2.54 11.29
CA PHE A 90 6.25 3.26 10.23
C PHE A 90 7.21 4.16 9.47
N GLY A 91 7.03 4.18 8.15
CA GLY A 91 7.72 5.09 7.25
C GLY A 91 6.78 5.50 6.12
N TRP A 92 7.14 6.54 5.37
CA TRP A 92 6.27 7.09 4.34
C TRP A 92 7.01 7.33 3.03
N ILE A 93 6.28 7.16 1.93
CA ILE A 93 6.73 7.45 0.57
C ILE A 93 5.68 8.29 -0.15
N MET A 94 6.05 8.92 -1.25
CA MET A 94 5.12 9.60 -2.14
C MET A 94 5.04 8.86 -3.47
N ASP A 95 3.82 8.64 -3.96
CA ASP A 95 3.58 8.17 -5.31
C ASP A 95 3.76 9.30 -6.36
N PRO A 96 3.72 8.99 -7.67
CA PRO A 96 3.86 9.99 -8.72
C PRO A 96 2.76 11.05 -8.73
N GLU A 97 1.58 10.73 -8.23
CA GLU A 97 0.42 11.62 -8.14
C GLU A 97 0.46 12.53 -6.89
N GLY A 98 1.44 12.34 -6.01
CA GLY A 98 1.64 13.14 -4.80
C GLY A 98 0.91 12.61 -3.56
N ASN A 99 0.31 11.42 -3.64
CA ASN A 99 -0.29 10.76 -2.49
C ASN A 99 0.80 10.25 -1.54
N ARG A 100 0.63 10.54 -0.25
CA ARG A 100 1.45 9.93 0.80
C ARG A 100 0.97 8.50 1.03
N ILE A 101 1.89 7.55 1.06
CA ILE A 101 1.65 6.14 1.35
C ILE A 101 2.41 5.78 2.62
N GLU A 102 1.77 5.07 3.53
CA GLU A 102 2.39 4.57 4.76
C GLU A 102 2.83 3.12 4.58
N LEU A 103 4.02 2.82 5.07
CA LEU A 103 4.58 1.48 5.12
C LEU A 103 4.74 1.08 6.57
N TRP A 104 4.24 -0.09 6.92
CA TRP A 104 4.27 -0.60 8.28
C TRP A 104 5.00 -1.94 8.37
N GLU A 105 6.05 -2.00 9.18
CA GLU A 105 6.67 -3.25 9.60
C GLU A 105 6.17 -3.62 11.00
N PRO A 106 5.26 -4.61 11.13
CA PRO A 106 4.80 -5.07 12.44
C PRO A 106 5.91 -5.74 13.22
N THR A 107 5.82 -5.64 14.54
CA THR A 107 6.56 -6.56 15.41
C THR A 107 6.12 -8.00 15.14
N ARG A 108 7.06 -8.95 15.24
CA ARG A 108 6.75 -10.40 15.12
C ARG A 108 5.74 -10.88 16.16
N ILE A 109 5.58 -10.12 17.24
CA ILE A 109 4.51 -10.27 18.20
C ILE A 109 3.37 -9.39 17.71
N SER A 110 2.39 -9.97 17.04
CA SER A 110 1.06 -9.36 16.97
C SER A 110 0.33 -9.79 18.24
N PRO A 111 0.09 -8.89 19.22
CA PRO A 111 -0.84 -9.18 20.28
C PRO A 111 -2.21 -8.88 19.69
N HIS A 112 -2.86 -9.83 19.02
CA HIS A 112 -4.30 -10.01 19.06
C HIS A 112 -4.59 -11.49 18.74
N PRO A 113 -5.58 -12.08 19.43
CA PRO A 113 -5.90 -13.52 19.40
C PRO A 113 -6.34 -14.02 18.03
#